data_AF-A0A960AUL5-F1
#
_entry.id   AF-A0A960AUL5-F1
#
_cell.length_a   1.000
_cell.length_b   1.000
_cell.length_c   1.000
_cell.angle_alpha   90.00
_cell.angle_beta   90.00
_cell.angle_gamma   90.00
#
_symmetry.space_group_name_H-M   'P 1'
#
loop_
_entity.id
_entity.type
_entity.pdbx_description
1 polymer ?
#
loop_
_entity_poly.entity_id
_entity_poly.type
_entity_poly.pdbx_seq_one_letter_code
_entity_poly.pdbx_strand_id
1 'polypeptide(L)' 'MNDPACSTDACATNMGLIHLNAGDLVGAYRYFEPLAEQGDADAVEHLIDICQRAGDVERASMWRGRRH' A
#
# COMPACT_ATOMS: atom_id res chain seq x y z
N MET A 1 4.75 6.74 -28.32
CA MET A 1 5.01 5.94 -27.11
C MET A 1 5.08 6.89 -25.94
N ASN A 2 3.96 7.18 -25.28
CA ASN A 2 3.91 8.08 -24.13
C ASN A 2 2.73 7.61 -23.28
N ASP A 3 2.90 6.44 -22.66
CA ASP A 3 1.96 5.90 -21.68
C ASP A 3 2.59 6.10 -20.30
N PRO A 4 2.18 7.15 -19.55
CA PRO A 4 2.75 7.46 -18.24
C PRO A 4 2.34 6.48 -17.11
N ALA A 5 1.70 5.35 -17.44
CA ALA A 5 1.17 4.40 -16.45
C ALA A 5 2.12 3.23 -16.12
N CYS A 6 3.21 3.01 -16.88
CA CYS A 6 3.94 1.73 -16.84
C CYS A 6 5.29 1.73 -16.08
N SER A 7 5.60 2.72 -15.24
CA SER A 7 6.86 2.65 -14.47
C SER A 7 6.85 3.19 -13.05
N THR A 8 5.89 4.03 -12.67
CA THR A 8 5.88 4.60 -11.30
C THR A 8 5.19 3.69 -10.29
N ASP A 9 4.12 3.01 -10.70
CA ASP A 9 3.25 2.21 -9.84
C ASP A 9 3.93 0.91 -9.36
N ALA A 10 4.44 0.13 -10.32
CA ALA A 10 5.22 -1.09 -10.07
C ALA A 10 6.48 -0.84 -9.23
N CYS A 11 7.08 0.35 -9.32
CA CYS A 11 8.25 0.70 -8.51
C CYS A 11 7.85 1.03 -7.05
N ALA A 12 6.74 1.74 -6.85
CA ALA A 12 6.25 2.10 -5.53
C ALA A 12 5.78 0.85 -4.75
N THR A 13 5.11 -0.09 -5.42
CA THR A 13 4.71 -1.38 -4.83
C THR A 13 5.92 -2.22 -4.42
N ASN A 14 6.94 -2.34 -5.29
CA ASN A 14 8.17 -3.07 -4.95
C ASN A 14 8.92 -2.44 -3.77
N MET A 15 9.00 -1.11 -3.71
CA MET A 15 9.60 -0.39 -2.57
C MET A 15 8.83 -0.66 -1.28
N GLY A 16 7.49 -0.58 -1.32
CA GLY A 16 6.65 -0.90 -0.17
C GLY A 16 6.84 -2.34 0.33
N LEU A 17 6.96 -3.31 -0.57
CA LEU A 17 7.24 -4.71 -0.24
C LEU A 17 8.63 -4.90 0.42
N ILE A 18 9.65 -4.17 -0.05
CA ILE A 18 10.99 -4.21 0.54
C ILE A 18 10.96 -3.69 1.99
N HIS A 19 10.27 -2.57 2.24
CA HIS A 19 10.09 -2.03 3.59
C HIS A 19 9.29 -2.97 4.50
N LEU A 20 8.23 -3.59 3.97
CA LEU A 20 7.47 -4.63 4.67
C LEU A 20 8.35 -5.81 5.09
N ASN A 21 9.21 -6.29 4.20
CA ASN A 21 10.14 -7.37 4.48
C ASN A 21 11.24 -6.95 5.48
N ALA A 22 11.62 -5.67 5.48
CA ALA A 22 12.53 -5.10 6.47
C ALA A 22 11.87 -4.91 7.86
N GLY A 23 10.56 -5.13 7.98
CA GLY A 23 9.78 -4.86 9.20
C GLY A 23 9.46 -3.38 9.42
N ASP A 24 9.79 -2.52 8.46
CA ASP A 24 9.47 -1.10 8.49
C ASP A 24 8.06 -0.84 7.95
N LEU A 25 7.08 -1.10 8.82
CA LEU A 25 5.66 -0.91 8.53
C LEU A 25 5.32 0.55 8.18
N VAL A 26 6.01 1.52 8.80
CA VAL A 26 5.75 2.95 8.58
C VAL A 26 6.28 3.39 7.22
N GLY A 27 7.49 2.94 6.85
CA GLY A 27 8.05 3.17 5.53
C GLY A 27 7.14 2.60 4.44
N ALA A 28 6.74 1.33 4.59
CA ALA A 28 5.84 0.67 3.64
C ALA A 28 4.50 1.41 3.49
N TYR A 29 3.90 1.83 4.61
CA TYR A 29 2.62 2.54 4.61
C TYR A 29 2.66 3.81 3.74
N ARG A 30 3.74 4.60 3.81
CA ARG A 30 3.88 5.84 3.04
C ARG A 30 4.00 5.62 1.54
N TYR A 31 4.47 4.44 1.10
CA TYR A 31 4.54 4.09 -0.31
C TYR A 31 3.19 3.61 -0.85
N PHE A 32 2.42 2.86 -0.04
CA PHE A 32 1.11 2.33 -0.46
C PHE A 32 -0.05 3.31 -0.27
N GLU A 33 0.03 4.28 0.65
CA GLU A 33 -1.00 5.31 0.87
C GLU A 33 -1.42 6.04 -0.43
N PRO A 34 -0.52 6.67 -1.20
CA PRO A 34 -0.91 7.37 -2.42
C PRO A 34 -1.44 6.44 -3.52
N LEU A 35 -0.99 5.18 -3.56
CA LEU A 35 -1.49 4.18 -4.51
C LEU A 35 -2.94 3.79 -4.15
N ALA A 36 -3.19 3.54 -2.87
CA ALA A 36 -4.53 3.25 -2.36
C ALA A 36 -5.49 4.44 -2.55
N GLU A 37 -5.00 5.68 -2.42
CA GLU A 37 -5.80 6.88 -2.74
C GLU A 37 -6.13 7.01 -4.23
N GLN A 38 -5.29 6.47 -5.12
CA GLN A 38 -5.55 6.38 -6.55
C GLN A 38 -6.54 5.27 -6.91
N GLY A 39 -6.99 4.47 -5.92
CA GLY A 39 -7.90 3.35 -6.12
C GLY A 39 -7.20 2.04 -6.48
N ASP A 40 -5.89 1.94 -6.25
CA ASP A 40 -5.15 0.70 -6.48
C ASP A 40 -5.54 -0.36 -5.43
N ALA A 41 -6.15 -1.44 -5.89
CA ALA A 41 -6.68 -2.48 -5.02
C ALA A 41 -5.58 -3.29 -4.31
N ASP A 42 -4.45 -3.51 -4.98
CA ASP A 42 -3.29 -4.22 -4.43
C ASP A 42 -2.64 -3.41 -3.31
N ALA A 43 -2.48 -2.10 -3.49
CA ALA A 43 -1.98 -1.19 -2.46
C ALA A 43 -2.88 -1.14 -1.23
N VAL A 44 -4.21 -1.11 -1.42
CA VAL A 44 -5.17 -1.18 -0.30
C VAL A 44 -5.00 -2.50 0.47
N GLU A 45 -4.80 -3.64 -0.21
CA GLU A 45 -4.56 -4.93 0.44
C GLU A 45 -3.26 -4.93 1.26
N HIS A 46 -2.19 -4.35 0.73
CA HIS A 46 -0.94 -4.19 1.46
C HIS A 46 -1.08 -3.26 2.68
N LEU A 47 -1.82 -2.15 2.58
CA LEU A 47 -2.10 -1.28 3.73
C LEU A 47 -2.89 -2.01 4.83
N ILE A 48 -3.84 -2.86 4.46
CA ILE A 48 -4.59 -3.68 5.41
C ILE A 48 -3.64 -4.64 6.14
N ASP A 49 -2.76 -5.36 5.43
CA ASP A 49 -1.75 -6.25 6.02
C ASP A 49 -0.81 -5.49 6.99
N ILE A 50 -0.31 -4.32 6.55
CA ILE A 50 0.55 -3.45 7.36
C ILE A 50 -0.16 -3.05 8.67
N CYS A 51 -1.40 -2.59 8.57
CA CYS A 51 -2.18 -2.17 9.75
C CYS A 51 -2.46 -3.36 10.67
N GLN A 52 -2.78 -4.54 10.13
CA GLN A 52 -2.98 -5.76 10.93
C GLN A 52 -1.71 -6.17 11.68
N ARG A 53 -0.55 -6.11 11.01
CA ARG A 53 0.76 -6.39 11.62
C ARG A 53 1.15 -5.36 12.68
N ALA A 54 0.77 -4.10 12.50
CA ALA A 54 0.94 -3.05 13.50
C ALA A 54 -0.05 -3.18 14.69
N GLY A 55 -1.06 -4.04 14.60
CA GLY A 55 -2.14 -4.16 15.59
C GLY A 55 -3.22 -3.08 15.47
N ASP A 56 -3.20 -2.29 14.39
CA ASP A 56 -4.04 -1.12 14.14
C ASP A 56 -5.31 -1.54 13.37
N VAL A 57 -6.17 -2.33 14.03
CA VAL A 57 -7.36 -2.96 13.43
C VAL A 57 -8.38 -1.94 12.92
N GLU A 58 -8.50 -0.80 13.58
CA GLU A 58 -9.38 0.32 13.17
C GLU A 58 -9.00 0.82 11.77
N ARG A 59 -7.71 1.09 11.55
CA ARG A 59 -7.19 1.51 10.24
C ARG A 59 -7.35 0.42 9.18
N ALA A 60 -7.06 -0.84 9.53
CA ALA A 60 -7.26 -1.95 8.60
C ALA A 60 -8.73 -2.05 8.13
N SER A 61 -9.68 -1.79 9.04
CA SER A 61 -11.11 -1.81 8.75
C SER A 61 -11.53 -0.65 7.84
N MET A 62 -10.97 0.55 8.07
CA MET A 62 -11.18 1.72 7.22
C MET A 62 -10.73 1.46 5.78
N TRP A 63 -9.52 0.91 5.60
CA TRP A 63 -8.99 0.58 4.28
C TRP A 63 -9.77 -0.56 3.61
N ARG A 64 -10.23 -1.56 4.37
CA ARG A 64 -11.15 -2.58 3.85
C ARG A 64 -12.44 -2.00 3.28
N GLY A 65 -12.99 -0.96 3.90
CA GLY A 65 -14.18 -0.27 3.41
C GLY A 65 -13.94 0.49 2.09
N ARG A 66 -12.68 0.85 1.81
CA ARG A 66 -12.27 1.49 0.55
C ARG A 66 -11.92 0.50 -0.55
N ARG A 67 -11.78 -0.79 -0.22
CA ARG A 67 -11.53 -1.89 -1.17
C ARG A 67 -12.84 -2.29 -1.87
N HIS A 68 -13.46 -1.38 -2.62
CA HIS A 68 -14.64 -1.64 -3.45
C HIS A 68 -14.27 -1.59 -4.93
#